data_AF-R7ACK9-F1
#
_entry.id   AF-R7ACK9-F1
#
_cell.length_a   1.000
_cell.length_b   1.000
_cell.length_c   1.000
_cell.angle_alpha   90.00
_cell.angle_beta   90.00
_cell.angle_gamma   90.00
#
_symmetry.space_group_name_H-M   'P 1'
#
loop_
_entity.id
_entity.type
_entity.pdbx_description
1 polymer ?
#
loop_
_entity_poly.entity_id
_entity_poly.type
_entity_poly.pdbx_seq_one_letter_code
_entity_poly.pdbx_strand_id
1 'polypeptide(L)' 'MILCPIVDDFVYNTMRDEILFKQEHREKLIQLTNKKILIDSRKQTIANAINQYLDSIFNYLDGETNRVLFPLPIIYDL' A
#
# COMPACT_ATOMS: atom_id res chain seq x y z
N MET A 1 10.72 2.01 3.52
CA MET A 1 10.19 2.34 2.17
C MET A 1 9.63 1.05 1.55
N ILE A 2 8.41 0.66 1.93
CA ILE A 2 7.82 -0.69 1.67
C ILE A 2 6.80 -0.67 0.51
N LEU A 3 6.29 0.51 0.16
CA LEU A 3 5.27 0.68 -0.89
C LEU A 3 5.86 0.82 -2.30
N CYS A 4 7.15 1.18 -2.43
CA CYS A 4 7.80 1.35 -3.72
C CYS A 4 7.78 0.07 -4.58
N PRO A 5 8.09 -1.13 -4.05
CA PRO A 5 8.05 -2.36 -4.84
C PRO A 5 6.67 -2.69 -5.41
N ILE A 6 5.58 -2.34 -4.71
CA ILE A 6 4.21 -2.60 -5.16
C ILE A 6 3.85 -1.69 -6.34
N VAL A 7 4.27 -0.43 -6.27
CA VAL A 7 4.07 0.53 -7.36
C VAL A 7 4.96 0.17 -8.54
N ASP A 8 6.21 -0.19 -8.29
CA ASP A 8 7.19 -0.57 -9.31
C ASP A 8 6.72 -1.81 -10.09
N ASP A 9 6.21 -2.84 -9.40
CA ASP A 9 5.66 -4.04 -10.04
C ASP A 9 4.40 -3.73 -10.88
N PHE A 10 3.51 -2.87 -10.38
CA PHE A 10 2.31 -2.49 -11.13
C PHE A 10 2.64 -1.71 -12.41
N VAL A 11 3.57 -0.75 -12.32
CA VAL A 11 4.04 0.03 -13.48
C VAL A 11 4.74 -0.89 -14.48
N TYR A 12 5.60 -1.79 -13.99
CA TYR A 12 6.33 -2.74 -14.83
C TYR A 12 5.43 -3.74 -15.55
N ASN A 13 4.34 -4.19 -14.92
CA ASN A 13 3.44 -5.18 -15.54
C ASN A 13 2.30 -4.54 -16.36
N THR A 14 1.87 -3.31 -16.03
CA THR A 14 0.67 -2.70 -16.63
C THR A 14 0.97 -1.55 -17.60
N MET A 15 2.12 -0.87 -17.45
CA MET A 15 2.45 0.33 -18.23
C MET A 15 3.69 0.17 -19.10
N ARG A 16 4.25 -1.04 -19.18
CA ARG A 16 5.47 -1.33 -19.96
C ARG A 16 5.33 -0.99 -21.45
N ASP A 17 4.14 -1.17 -21.99
CA ASP A 17 3.84 -0.97 -23.41
C ASP A 17 3.07 0.34 -23.68
N GLU A 18 2.76 1.14 -22.64
CA GLU A 18 2.02 2.40 -22.80
C GLU A 18 2.96 3.61 -22.92
N ILE A 19 2.94 4.29 -24.08
CA ILE A 19 3.83 5.40 -24.43
C ILE A 19 3.44 6.73 -23.76
N LEU A 20 2.21 6.85 -23.24
CA LEU A 20 1.68 8.10 -22.67
C LEU A 20 0.99 7.86 -21.33
N PHE A 21 1.38 8.63 -20.32
CA PHE A 21 0.67 8.74 -19.03
C PHE A 21 -0.70 9.42 -19.22
N LYS A 22 -1.71 8.64 -19.63
CA LYS A 22 -3.12 9.06 -19.72
C LYS A 22 -3.80 9.10 -18.36
N GLN A 23 -4.93 9.81 -18.28
CA GLN A 23 -5.75 9.95 -17.08
C GLN A 23 -6.16 8.59 -16.48
N GLU A 24 -6.42 7.59 -17.32
CA GLU A 24 -6.77 6.23 -16.91
C GLU A 24 -5.70 5.56 -16.02
N HIS A 25 -4.42 5.88 -16.19
CA HIS A 25 -3.36 5.37 -15.31
C HIS A 25 -3.42 5.97 -13.91
N ARG A 26 -3.77 7.27 -13.80
CA ARG A 26 -4.00 7.90 -12.50
C ARG A 26 -5.20 7.25 -11.81
N GLU A 27 -6.26 6.98 -12.55
CA GLU A 27 -7.45 6.31 -12.01
C GLU A 27 -7.14 4.88 -11.55
N LYS A 28 -6.33 4.12 -12.30
CA LYS A 28 -5.85 2.79 -11.90
C LYS A 28 -4.99 2.82 -10.63
N LEU A 29 -4.10 3.82 -10.47
CA LEU A 29 -3.32 4.02 -9.25
C LEU A 29 -4.18 4.42 -8.04
N ILE A 30 -5.22 5.22 -8.26
CA ILE A 30 -6.20 5.56 -7.22
C ILE A 30 -6.99 4.31 -6.82
N GLN A 31 -7.43 3.50 -7.79
CA GLN A 31 -8.12 2.24 -7.50
C GLN A 31 -7.24 1.25 -6.74
N LEU A 32 -5.92 1.25 -6.96
CA LEU A 32 -4.96 0.47 -6.17
C LEU A 32 -5.04 0.81 -4.68
N THR A 33 -5.15 2.08 -4.29
CA THR A 33 -5.28 2.46 -2.87
C THR A 33 -6.56 1.94 -2.19
N ASN A 34 -7.59 1.59 -2.97
CA ASN A 34 -8.82 0.98 -2.49
C ASN A 34 -8.74 -0.56 -2.37
N LYS A 35 -7.69 -1.20 -2.90
CA LYS A 35 -7.49 -2.65 -2.79
C LYS A 35 -7.19 -3.06 -1.36
N LYS A 36 -7.48 -4.32 -1.02
CA LYS A 36 -7.27 -4.86 0.32
C LYS A 36 -5.92 -5.57 0.46
N ILE A 37 -5.20 -5.23 1.52
CA ILE A 37 -3.97 -5.88 1.97
C ILE A 37 -4.15 -6.44 3.39
N LEU A 38 -3.33 -7.41 3.76
CA LEU A 38 -3.36 -7.99 5.11
C LEU A 38 -2.44 -7.19 6.02
N ILE A 39 -3.01 -6.61 7.07
CA ILE A 39 -2.28 -5.96 8.17
C ILE A 39 -2.82 -6.52 9.48
N ASP A 40 -1.92 -7.00 10.34
CA ASP A 40 -2.27 -7.58 11.65
C ASP A 40 -3.35 -8.68 11.58
N SER A 41 -3.19 -9.62 10.64
CA SER A 41 -4.15 -10.72 10.37
C SER A 41 -5.56 -10.28 9.92
N ARG A 42 -5.78 -8.99 9.64
CA ARG A 42 -7.05 -8.45 9.12
C ARG A 42 -6.87 -7.93 7.70
N LYS A 43 -7.87 -8.19 6.84
CA LYS A 43 -7.93 -7.61 5.49
C LYS A 43 -8.42 -6.17 5.60
N GLN A 44 -7.59 -5.20 5.22
CA GLN A 44 -7.91 -3.78 5.25
C GLN A 44 -7.51 -3.11 3.94
N THR A 45 -8.12 -1.98 3.62
CA THR A 45 -7.72 -1.20 2.44
C THR A 45 -6.28 -0.70 2.59
N ILE A 46 -5.55 -0.53 1.49
CA ILE A 46 -4.19 0.01 1.52
C ILE A 46 -4.16 1.36 2.24
N ALA A 47 -5.16 2.23 2.00
CA ALA A 47 -5.28 3.50 2.71
C ALA A 47 -5.35 3.33 4.24
N ASN A 48 -6.19 2.41 4.75
CA ASN A 48 -6.30 2.16 6.19
C ASN A 48 -5.06 1.49 6.77
N ALA A 49 -4.39 0.64 6.00
CA ALA A 49 -3.15 0.00 6.41
C ALA A 49 -1.99 1.00 6.51
N ILE A 50 -1.96 2.03 5.65
CA ILE A 50 -1.01 3.14 5.76
C ILE A 50 -1.27 3.94 7.04
N ASN A 51 -2.53 4.26 7.35
CA ASN A 51 -2.87 4.97 8.59
C ASN A 51 -2.43 4.17 9.82
N GLN A 52 -2.76 2.88 9.89
CA GLN A 52 -2.32 2.01 11.00
C GLN A 52 -0.81 1.86 11.12
N TYR A 53 -0.10 1.84 9.99
CA TYR A 53 1.35 1.84 9.98
C TYR A 53 1.90 3.12 10.62
N LEU A 54 1.39 4.29 10.22
CA LEU A 54 1.80 5.58 10.75
C LEU A 54 1.44 5.71 12.23
N ASP A 55 0.22 5.34 12.62
CA ASP A 55 -0.22 5.34 14.02
C ASP A 55 0.68 4.44 14.88
N SER A 56 1.04 3.26 14.37
CA SER A 56 1.95 2.36 15.08
C SER A 56 3.37 2.91 15.21
N ILE A 57 3.83 3.72 14.25
CA ILE A 57 5.12 4.42 14.36
C ILE A 57 5.02 5.53 15.41
N PHE A 58 3.96 6.34 15.38
CA PHE A 58 3.77 7.40 16.37
C PHE A 58 3.69 6.84 17.78
N ASN A 59 2.90 5.79 17.99
CA ASN A 59 2.79 5.11 19.28
C ASN A 59 4.12 4.46 19.73
N TYR A 60 4.99 4.06 18.79
CA TYR A 60 6.33 3.58 19.12
C TYR A 60 7.28 4.71 19.50
N LEU A 61 7.20 5.85 18.81
CA LEU A 61 8.01 7.04 19.10
C LEU A 61 7.60 7.68 20.44
N ASP A 62 6.31 7.67 20.76
CA ASP A 62 5.76 8.18 22.02
C ASP A 62 5.98 7.21 23.21
N GLY A 63 6.53 6.02 22.95
CA GLY A 63 6.84 5.02 23.97
C GLY A 63 5.63 4.23 24.49
N GLU A 64 4.46 4.39 23.87
CA GLU A 64 3.23 3.67 24.23
C GLU A 64 3.27 2.20 23.81
N THR A 65 4.04 1.86 22.76
CA THR A 65 4.16 0.50 22.25
C THR A 65 5.61 0.13 21.90
N ASN A 66 5.99 -1.13 22.12
CA ASN A 66 7.32 -1.66 21.76
C ASN A 66 7.37 -2.34 20.38
N ARG A 67 6.30 -2.22 19.58
CA ARG A 67 6.17 -2.94 18.30
C ARG A 67 5.59 -2.02 17.25
N VAL A 68 6.23 -2.02 16.08
CA VAL A 68 5.73 -1.35 14.88
C VAL A 68 5.04 -2.40 14.00
N LEU A 69 3.79 -2.16 13.64
CA LEU A 69 3.07 -2.95 12.65
C LEU A 69 3.67 -2.66 11.27
N PHE A 70 3.81 -3.67 10.42
CA PHE A 70 4.26 -3.49 9.03
C PHE A 70 3.21 -4.08 8.09
N PRO A 71 2.69 -3.31 7.11
CA PRO A 71 1.80 -3.85 6.09
C PRO A 71 2.57 -4.80 5.18
N LEU A 72 2.01 -5.99 4.93
CA LEU A 72 2.59 -6.91 3.95
C LEU A 72 2.31 -6.40 2.53
N PRO A 73 3.28 -6.46 1.61
CA PRO A 73 3.12 -5.99 0.23
C PRO A 73 2.36 -7.01 -0.64
N ILE A 74 1.38 -7.70 -0.08
CA ILE A 74 0.61 -8.76 -0.75
C ILE A 74 -0.83 -8.28 -0.88
N ILE A 75 -1.27 -8.08 -2.12
CA ILE A 75 -2.65 -7.74 -2.46
C ILE A 75 -3.45 -9.05 -2.52
N TYR A 76 -4.52 -9.14 -1.73
CA TYR A 76 -5.33 -10.38 -1.62
C TYR A 76 -6.61 -10.35 -2.48
N ASP A 77 -6.88 -9.24 -3.18
CA ASP A 77 -7.93 -9.16 -4.21
C ASP A 77 -7.34 -9.60 -5.56
N LEU A 78 -7.31 -10.92 -5.79
CA LEU A 78 -7.14 -11.56 -7.10
C LEU A 78 -8.48 -12.15 -7.54
#